data_AF-A0A1E3AF32-F1
#
_entry.id   AF-A0A1E3AF32-F1
#
_cell.length_a   1.000
_cell.length_b   1.000
_cell.length_c   1.000
_cell.angle_alpha   90.00
_cell.angle_beta   90.00
_cell.angle_gamma   90.00
#
_symmetry.space_group_name_H-M   'P 1'
#
loop_
_entity.id
_entity.type
_entity.pdbx_description
1 polymer ?
#
loop_
_entity_poly.entity_id
_entity_poly.type
_entity_poly.pdbx_seq_one_letter_code
_entity_poly.pdbx_strand_id
1 'polypeptide(L)'
;MFRINRKAAKGTQILSALNVKGESCNMCKALDDLYNDGVNQGKSQGLELGEEYFAALSQKLLADFRIDDLQKAIKNKEYRKKLYQEYRIERC
;
A
#
# COMPACT_ATOMS: atom_id res chain seq x y z
N MET A 1 1.94 -16.59 -67.00
CA MET A 1 2.08 -17.43 -65.79
C MET A 1 2.67 -16.56 -64.69
N PHE A 2 1.83 -16.12 -63.74
CA PHE A 2 2.21 -15.13 -62.71
C PHE A 2 3.18 -15.73 -61.68
N ARG A 3 4.37 -15.14 -61.53
CA ARG A 3 5.34 -15.48 -60.47
C ARG A 3 4.85 -14.89 -59.14
N ILE A 4 4.36 -15.74 -58.23
CA ILE A 4 4.03 -15.36 -56.86
C ILE A 4 5.35 -15.03 -56.12
N ASN A 5 5.44 -13.80 -55.59
CA ASN A 5 6.60 -13.27 -54.88
C ASN A 5 6.81 -14.01 -53.53
N ARG A 6 7.76 -14.96 -53.48
CA ARG A 6 8.15 -15.71 -52.25
C ARG A 6 8.63 -14.85 -51.08
N LYS A 7 8.97 -13.57 -51.32
CA LYS A 7 9.45 -12.64 -50.28
C LYS A 7 8.35 -12.20 -49.30
N ALA A 8 7.08 -12.23 -49.71
CA ALA A 8 5.95 -11.89 -48.84
C ALA A 8 5.64 -12.97 -47.79
N ALA A 9 5.94 -14.25 -48.08
CA ALA A 9 5.63 -15.37 -47.18
C ALA A 9 6.53 -15.42 -45.93
N LYS A 10 7.76 -14.90 -46.01
CA LYS A 10 8.70 -14.87 -44.87
C LYS A 10 8.39 -13.78 -43.84
N GLY A 11 7.76 -12.68 -44.27
CA GLY A 11 7.35 -11.60 -43.34
C GLY A 11 6.25 -12.06 -42.39
N THR A 12 5.27 -12.81 -42.90
CA THR A 12 4.12 -13.31 -42.12
C THR A 12 4.52 -14.36 -41.08
N GLN A 13 5.58 -15.14 -41.34
CA GLN A 13 6.05 -16.21 -40.44
C GLN A 13 6.82 -15.68 -39.21
N ILE A 14 7.46 -14.52 -39.30
CA ILE A 14 8.19 -13.91 -38.17
C ILE A 14 7.21 -13.27 -37.17
N LEU A 15 6.10 -12.67 -37.65
CA LEU A 15 5.07 -12.12 -36.76
C LEU A 15 4.39 -13.20 -35.90
N SER A 16 4.17 -14.41 -36.43
CA SER A 16 3.57 -15.51 -35.68
C SER A 16 4.50 -16.13 -34.62
N ALA A 17 5.81 -16.00 -34.79
CA ALA A 17 6.81 -16.48 -33.82
C ALA A 17 7.01 -15.50 -32.64
N LEU A 18 6.71 -14.21 -32.87
CA LEU A 18 6.64 -13.18 -31.85
C LEU A 18 5.23 -13.14 -31.27
N ASN A 19 4.76 -14.28 -30.72
CA ASN A 19 3.56 -14.33 -29.88
C ASN A 19 3.85 -13.64 -28.53
N VAL A 20 4.29 -12.37 -28.59
CA VAL A 20 4.17 -11.44 -27.48
C VAL A 20 2.66 -11.27 -27.35
N LYS A 21 2.07 -12.14 -26.52
CA LYS A 21 0.75 -11.93 -25.95
C LYS A 21 0.86 -10.60 -25.21
N GLY A 22 0.63 -9.50 -25.92
CA GLY A 22 0.35 -8.24 -25.29
C GLY A 22 -0.89 -8.52 -24.47
N GLU A 23 -0.73 -8.72 -23.17
CA GLU A 23 -1.86 -8.71 -22.26
C GLU A 23 -2.55 -7.38 -22.51
N SER A 24 -3.73 -7.43 -23.12
CA SER A 24 -4.59 -6.26 -23.21
C SER A 24 -4.90 -5.87 -21.78
N CYS A 25 -4.21 -4.86 -21.25
CA CYS A 25 -4.51 -4.35 -19.93
C CYS A 25 -5.92 -3.76 -20.02
N ASN A 26 -6.89 -4.45 -19.43
CA ASN A 26 -8.24 -3.92 -19.33
C ASN A 26 -8.14 -2.71 -18.40
N MET A 27 -8.48 -1.52 -18.89
CA MET A 27 -8.42 -0.28 -18.10
C MET A 27 -9.13 -0.42 -16.75
N CYS A 28 -10.23 -1.18 -16.68
CA CYS A 28 -10.92 -1.44 -15.42
C CYS A 28 -10.04 -2.22 -14.44
N LYS A 29 -9.31 -3.24 -14.91
CA LYS A 29 -8.38 -4.01 -14.08
C LYS A 29 -7.24 -3.13 -13.56
N ALA A 30 -6.68 -2.25 -14.39
CA ALA A 30 -5.64 -1.33 -13.96
C ALA A 30 -6.12 -0.35 -12.87
N LEU A 31 -7.37 0.12 -12.97
CA LEU A 31 -7.97 0.98 -11.94
C LEU A 31 -8.26 0.21 -10.64
N ASP A 32 -8.74 -1.03 -10.74
CA ASP A 32 -8.98 -1.90 -9.59
C ASP A 32 -7.67 -2.22 -8.85
N ASP A 33 -6.62 -2.57 -9.58
CA ASP A 33 -5.29 -2.85 -9.03
C ASP A 33 -4.73 -1.59 -8.32
N LEU A 34 -4.80 -0.42 -8.96
CA LEU A 34 -4.37 0.85 -8.37
C LEU A 34 -5.12 1.19 -7.07
N TYR A 35 -6.44 0.99 -7.04
CA TYR A 35 -7.25 1.23 -5.84
C TYR A 35 -6.86 0.28 -4.71
N ASN A 36 -6.73 -1.01 -5.00
CA ASN A 36 -6.39 -2.02 -4.00
C ASN A 36 -4.97 -1.81 -3.45
N ASP A 37 -4.02 -1.47 -4.29
CA ASP A 37 -2.65 -1.13 -3.87
C ASP A 37 -2.65 0.08 -2.94
N GLY A 38 -3.41 1.13 -3.27
CA GLY A 38 -3.56 2.30 -2.40
C GLY A 38 -4.17 1.94 -1.03
N VAL A 39 -5.20 1.09 -1.01
CA VAL A 39 -5.82 0.61 0.24
C VAL A 39 -4.82 -0.21 1.06
N ASN A 40 -4.07 -1.11 0.43
CA ASN A 40 -3.10 -1.95 1.10
C ASN A 40 -1.93 -1.13 1.67
N GLN A 41 -1.42 -0.17 0.89
CA GLN A 41 -0.38 0.74 1.34
C GLN A 41 -0.87 1.58 2.53
N GLY A 42 -2.08 2.13 2.46
CA GLY A 42 -2.66 2.91 3.55
C GLY A 42 -2.85 2.10 4.84
N LYS A 43 -3.26 0.83 4.73
CA LYS A 43 -3.33 -0.08 5.89
C LYS A 43 -1.96 -0.36 6.49
N SER A 44 -0.95 -0.63 5.65
CA SER A 44 0.42 -0.88 6.10
C SER A 44 0.99 0.34 6.83
N GLN A 45 0.86 1.53 6.23
CA GLN A 45 1.32 2.78 6.82
C GLN A 45 0.57 3.10 8.12
N GLY A 46 -0.75 2.87 8.16
CA GLY A 46 -1.55 3.09 9.36
C GLY A 46 -1.18 2.15 10.51
N LEU A 47 -0.78 0.92 10.21
CA LEU A 47 -0.28 -0.03 11.22
C LEU A 47 1.05 0.46 11.80
N GLU A 48 2.03 0.76 10.94
CA GLU A 48 3.35 1.22 11.33
C GLU A 48 3.30 2.51 12.16
N LEU A 49 2.58 3.54 11.67
CA LEU A 49 2.39 4.79 12.41
C LEU A 49 1.65 4.56 13.74
N GLY A 50 0.70 3.63 13.76
CA GLY A 50 -0.03 3.27 14.97
C GLY A 50 0.87 2.67 16.05
N GLU A 51 1.79 1.79 15.65
CA GLU A 51 2.80 1.19 16.53
C GLU A 51 3.81 2.23 17.02
N GLU A 52 4.32 3.09 16.14
CA GLU A 52 5.24 4.18 16.50
C GLU A 52 4.63 5.14 17.52
N TYR A 53 3.40 5.60 17.30
CA TYR A 53 2.71 6.50 18.22
C TYR A 53 2.46 5.82 19.57
N PHE A 54 2.05 4.55 19.56
CA PHE A 54 1.81 3.82 20.79
C PHE A 54 3.09 3.58 21.60
N ALA A 55 4.20 3.26 20.92
CA ALA A 55 5.51 3.10 21.55
C ALA A 55 6.01 4.42 22.15
N ALA A 56 5.91 5.53 21.40
CA ALA A 56 6.29 6.85 21.87
C ALA A 56 5.47 7.29 23.10
N LEU A 57 4.16 7.05 23.09
CA LEU A 57 3.30 7.34 24.23
C LEU A 57 3.69 6.49 25.45
N SER A 58 3.91 5.20 25.24
CA SER A 58 4.29 4.27 26.31
C SER A 58 5.61 4.70 26.97
N GLN A 59 6.61 5.06 26.18
CA GLN A 59 7.89 5.55 26.70
C GLN A 59 7.73 6.82 27.55
N LYS A 60 6.95 7.79 27.07
CA LYS A 60 6.71 9.05 27.79
C LYS A 60 5.96 8.83 29.12
N LEU A 61 4.90 8.02 29.10
CA LEU A 61 4.15 7.70 30.32
C LEU A 61 5.00 6.94 31.35
N LEU A 62 5.86 6.02 30.89
CA LEU A 62 6.79 5.32 31.78
C LEU A 62 7.82 6.29 32.39
N ALA A 63 8.36 7.22 31.60
CA ALA A 63 9.29 8.24 32.09
C ALA A 63 8.66 9.17 33.14
N ASP A 64 7.37 9.48 32.99
CA ASP A 64 6.61 10.31 33.92
C ASP A 64 5.99 9.50 35.08
N PHE A 65 6.31 8.21 35.21
CA PHE A 65 5.76 7.28 36.21
C PHE A 65 4.23 7.16 36.20
N ARG A 66 3.57 7.47 35.07
CA ARG A 66 2.11 7.46 34.89
C ARG A 66 1.61 6.07 34.46
N ILE A 67 1.87 5.07 35.28
CA ILE A 67 1.55 3.66 34.97
C ILE A 67 0.04 3.42 34.83
N ASP A 68 -0.78 4.06 35.68
CA ASP A 68 -2.24 3.93 35.61
C ASP A 68 -2.81 4.50 34.31
N ASP A 69 -2.24 5.60 33.82
CA ASP A 69 -2.62 6.17 32.54
C ASP A 69 -2.23 5.27 31.38
N LEU A 70 -1.07 4.62 31.45
CA LEU A 70 -0.68 3.62 30.46
C LEU A 70 -1.65 2.44 30.43
N GLN A 71 -2.00 1.88 31.60
CA GLN A 71 -2.97 0.79 31.71
C GLN A 71 -4.34 1.17 31.13
N LYS A 72 -4.79 2.40 31.39
CA LYS A 72 -6.05 2.92 30.86
C LYS A 72 -5.96 3.17 29.36
N ALA A 73 -4.85 3.69 28.86
CA ALA A 73 -4.61 3.97 27.44
C ALA A 73 -4.56 2.68 26.60
N ILE A 74 -4.11 1.55 27.15
CA ILE A 74 -4.15 0.24 26.47
C ILE A 74 -5.60 -0.13 26.11
N LYS A 75 -6.53 0.05 27.05
CA LYS A 75 -7.92 -0.43 26.92
C LYS A 75 -8.87 0.62 26.33
N ASN A 76 -8.53 1.90 26.42
CA ASN A 76 -9.43 3.00 26.05
C ASN A 76 -8.80 3.88 24.96
N LYS A 77 -9.29 3.74 23.73
CA LYS A 77 -8.82 4.50 22.56
C LYS A 77 -9.05 6.00 22.70
N GLU A 78 -10.19 6.44 23.22
CA GLU A 78 -10.49 7.87 23.39
C GLU A 78 -9.61 8.50 24.47
N TYR A 79 -9.32 7.76 25.54
CA TYR A 79 -8.36 8.19 26.55
C TYR A 79 -6.95 8.31 25.97
N ARG A 80 -6.53 7.29 25.21
CA ARG A 80 -5.25 7.27 24.50
C ARG A 80 -5.12 8.46 23.54
N LYS A 81 -6.18 8.82 22.82
CA LYS A 81 -6.19 9.98 21.91
C LYS A 81 -5.93 11.30 22.66
N LYS A 82 -6.54 11.50 23.83
CA LYS A 82 -6.27 12.68 24.67
C LYS A 82 -4.79 12.75 25.08
N LEU A 83 -4.20 11.61 25.44
CA LEU A 83 -2.78 11.55 25.79
C LEU A 83 -1.86 11.80 24.58
N TYR A 84 -2.22 11.33 23.38
CA TYR A 84 -1.47 11.69 22.17
C TYR A 84 -1.42 13.21 21.95
N GLN A 85 -2.51 13.92 22.24
CA GLN A 85 -2.56 15.39 22.15
C GLN A 85 -1.73 16.05 23.26
N GLU A 86 -1.86 15.58 24.50
CA GLU A 86 -1.12 16.07 25.65
C GLU A 86 0.40 16.01 25.43
N TYR A 87 0.89 14.88 24.94
CA TYR A 87 2.31 14.65 24.66
C TYR A 87 2.74 15.09 23.25
N ARG A 88 1.84 15.66 22.45
CA ARG A 88 2.07 16.14 21.07
C ARG A 88 2.68 15.06 20.15
N ILE A 89 2.14 13.84 20.24
CA ILE A 89 2.59 12.68 19.47
C ILE A 89 1.91 12.63 18.10
N GLU A 90 0.64 13.02 18.01
CA GLU A 90 -0.04 13.16 16.71
C GLU A 90 0.29 14.53 16.07
N ARG A 91 0.55 14.54 14.75
CA ARG A 91 0.55 15.78 13.96
C ARG A 91 -0.89 16.25 13.81
N CYS A 92 -1.20 17.44 14.35
CA CYS A 92 -2.42 18.17 14.00
C CYS A 92 -2.48 18.46 12.51
#